data_AF-Q0FNP3-F1
#
_entry.id   AF-Q0FNP3-F1
#
_cell.length_a   1.000
_cell.length_b   1.000
_cell.length_c   1.000
_cell.angle_alpha   90.00
_cell.angle_beta   90.00
_cell.angle_gamma   90.00
#
_symmetry.space_group_name_H-M   'P 1'
#
loop_
_entity.id
_entity.type
_entity.pdbx_description
1 polymer ?
#
loop_
_entity_poly.entity_id
_entity_poly.type
_entity_poly.pdbx_seq_one_letter_code
_entity_poly.pdbx_strand_id
1 'polypeptide(L)'
;MERQMGLSWSAPLRIGGDEPFYPYSHWWRHKEQRDRRGVDASLQAGVFDSFSRMEKFRTDPAQSTTDIVATFPFNTAVPALLDRGALNRTLDPDAEAPTPKPLQIRLDPGDAIMAVIDDGAFFAHERFRIEGGRTRLGWVWMMGAPVAGESELVCGRELQASEIVALIDAHRTGSGAIDEDSLYRAVGLIDMAADEPQSAAQRMSHGMAVADLLAGPRGPDPAAPGRTHLLWVSLPPRVTHDTSGTFIPMFALLAFHALFKRIKALLAKHPRLDVPVIFNMSYGLTAGPKDGTGLLGRYIEAKLGELTEGRRPAQLFVPAGNTRLSQSRARIVANSAEALYWHLPPDDPTPSFLEIWGPVMQEPPERPGLGVAVTPPGSTEALAAPAPEDFDSFADFLEPHGGGTGDAVMRCYWRWVPGPEAPRDGPTDGMQPDPNPRGPGRECLVLAAERTRPDGPGRGFVRPGRWRIVPQARTDDPLDIYVQRDDSLPGYPRRGRQSWLEDHHYRRRDPSGRIVLDDPDRPGPVLREGSFNAIAAGESVSMVAGLRAAADGARLPAAFSAPGREDAVALAEGTPAWPWLTVAGARSGSRVQVRGTSFAAPQAARAARRDAAEPSPDTASNV
;
A
#
# COMPACT_ATOMS: atom_id res chain seq x y z
N MET A 1 34.24 -28.95 -19.26
CA MET A 1 33.05 -29.26 -20.08
C MET A 1 31.96 -28.30 -19.63
N GLU A 2 31.93 -27.11 -20.22
CA GLU A 2 30.94 -26.07 -19.90
C GLU A 2 29.56 -26.57 -20.31
N ARG A 3 28.71 -26.92 -19.35
CA ARG A 3 27.29 -27.12 -19.64
C ARG A 3 26.73 -25.75 -20.01
N GLN A 4 26.28 -25.58 -21.26
CA GLN A 4 25.40 -24.47 -21.65
C GLN A 4 24.16 -24.52 -20.75
N MET A 5 24.16 -23.73 -19.68
CA MET A 5 23.00 -23.48 -18.83
C MET A 5 22.14 -22.40 -19.48
N GLY A 6 21.49 -22.77 -20.59
CA GLY A 6 20.54 -21.91 -21.29
C GLY A 6 19.23 -21.82 -20.51
N LEU A 7 18.64 -20.62 -20.47
CA LEU A 7 17.25 -20.46 -20.05
C LEU A 7 16.33 -21.12 -21.09
N SER A 8 15.18 -21.63 -20.63
CA SER A 8 14.05 -22.00 -21.49
C SER A 8 12.76 -21.36 -20.96
N TRP A 9 11.64 -21.57 -21.66
CA TRP A 9 10.33 -21.05 -21.27
C TRP A 9 9.26 -22.14 -21.22
N SER A 10 8.26 -21.97 -20.34
CA SER A 10 7.06 -22.80 -20.31
C SER A 10 5.96 -22.23 -21.22
N ALA A 11 5.14 -23.10 -21.82
CA ALA A 11 3.93 -22.67 -22.53
C ALA A 11 3.13 -21.62 -21.73
N PRO A 12 2.63 -20.55 -22.38
CA PRO A 12 1.70 -19.64 -21.72
C PRO A 12 0.51 -20.42 -21.18
N LEU A 13 0.16 -20.15 -19.94
CA LEU A 13 -1.00 -20.69 -19.27
C LEU A 13 -1.93 -19.55 -18.91
N ARG A 14 -3.18 -19.66 -19.36
CA ARG A 14 -4.24 -18.78 -18.89
C ARG A 14 -4.53 -19.09 -17.43
N ILE A 15 -4.66 -18.05 -16.63
CA ILE A 15 -5.11 -18.12 -15.24
C ILE A 15 -6.62 -18.27 -15.34
N GLY A 16 -7.14 -19.43 -14.93
CA GLY A 16 -8.53 -19.83 -15.19
C GLY A 16 -9.55 -18.82 -14.65
N GLY A 17 -10.75 -18.79 -15.23
CA GLY A 17 -11.80 -17.80 -14.93
C GLY A 17 -12.34 -17.77 -13.49
N ASP A 18 -11.92 -18.72 -12.65
CA ASP A 18 -12.26 -18.80 -11.22
C ASP A 18 -11.06 -18.51 -10.29
N GLU A 19 -9.87 -18.22 -10.83
CA GLU A 19 -8.68 -17.92 -10.04
C GLU A 19 -8.45 -16.39 -9.90
N PRO A 20 -8.20 -15.89 -8.68
CA PRO A 20 -7.82 -14.50 -8.47
C PRO A 20 -6.57 -14.15 -9.24
N PHE A 21 -6.60 -13.00 -9.91
CA PHE A 21 -5.44 -12.55 -10.63
C PHE A 21 -4.86 -11.23 -10.11
N TYR A 22 -3.92 -11.37 -9.17
CA TYR A 22 -2.96 -10.32 -8.85
C TYR A 22 -1.55 -10.93 -8.90
N PRO A 23 -0.65 -10.50 -9.81
CA PRO A 23 0.64 -11.15 -10.05
C PRO A 23 1.47 -11.41 -8.80
N TYR A 24 1.47 -10.46 -7.87
CA TYR A 24 2.19 -10.55 -6.60
C TYR A 24 1.67 -11.70 -5.72
N SER A 25 0.36 -11.76 -5.49
CA SER A 25 -0.24 -12.81 -4.66
C SER A 25 -0.23 -14.18 -5.34
N HIS A 26 -0.35 -14.21 -6.67
CA HIS A 26 -0.23 -15.45 -7.45
C HIS A 26 1.19 -16.03 -7.40
N TRP A 27 2.22 -15.18 -7.55
CA TRP A 27 3.62 -15.60 -7.39
C TRP A 27 3.89 -16.11 -5.97
N TRP A 28 3.44 -15.35 -4.97
CA TRP A 28 3.57 -15.71 -3.57
C TRP A 28 2.91 -17.08 -3.25
N ARG A 29 1.70 -17.35 -3.77
CA ARG A 29 1.04 -18.66 -3.67
C ARG A 29 1.85 -19.77 -4.36
N HIS A 30 2.40 -19.48 -5.53
CA HIS A 30 3.15 -20.46 -6.32
C HIS A 30 4.47 -20.88 -5.65
N LYS A 31 5.26 -19.94 -5.13
CA LYS A 31 6.59 -20.20 -4.59
C LYS A 31 6.65 -20.32 -3.07
N GLU A 32 6.03 -19.38 -2.34
CA GLU A 32 6.23 -19.32 -0.89
C GLU A 32 5.33 -20.29 -0.11
N GLN A 33 4.14 -20.64 -0.61
CA GLN A 33 3.27 -21.61 0.07
C GLN A 33 3.66 -23.06 -0.18
N ARG A 34 4.07 -23.41 -1.41
CA ARG A 34 4.51 -24.78 -1.74
C ARG A 34 5.71 -25.21 -0.90
N ASP A 35 6.51 -24.26 -0.44
CA ASP A 35 7.68 -24.50 0.40
C ASP A 35 7.33 -24.73 1.88
N ARG A 36 6.14 -24.29 2.32
CA ARG A 36 5.60 -24.53 3.67
C ARG A 36 4.70 -25.78 3.66
N ARG A 37 5.31 -26.97 3.67
CA ARG A 37 4.59 -28.25 3.80
C ARG A 37 3.77 -28.27 5.10
N GLY A 38 2.44 -28.20 5.02
CA GLY A 38 1.57 -28.36 6.19
C GLY A 38 0.13 -27.83 6.10
N VAL A 39 -0.31 -27.21 4.99
CA VAL A 39 -1.70 -26.71 4.88
C VAL A 39 -2.55 -27.67 4.04
N ASP A 40 -3.67 -28.11 4.62
CA ASP A 40 -4.58 -29.14 4.11
C ASP A 40 -5.18 -28.78 2.73
N ALA A 41 -5.35 -29.78 1.86
CA ALA A 41 -5.89 -29.63 0.51
C ALA A 41 -7.38 -29.27 0.50
N SER A 42 -8.12 -29.58 1.57
CA SER A 42 -9.53 -29.20 1.75
C SER A 42 -9.73 -27.68 1.93
N LEU A 43 -8.73 -26.98 2.48
CA LEU A 43 -8.69 -25.52 2.59
C LEU A 43 -8.51 -24.83 1.22
N GLN A 44 -8.11 -25.56 0.18
CA GLN A 44 -7.95 -24.98 -1.14
C GLN A 44 -9.31 -24.75 -1.81
N ALA A 45 -10.30 -25.63 -1.60
CA ALA A 45 -11.58 -25.62 -2.32
C ALA A 45 -12.54 -24.47 -1.95
N GLY A 46 -12.65 -24.09 -0.67
CA GLY A 46 -13.55 -23.00 -0.23
C GLY A 46 -13.07 -21.58 -0.57
N VAL A 47 -11.87 -21.47 -1.14
CA VAL A 47 -11.19 -20.21 -1.52
C VAL A 47 -11.57 -19.78 -2.91
N PHE A 48 -11.94 -20.73 -3.78
CA PHE A 48 -12.13 -20.47 -5.21
C PHE A 48 -13.47 -19.76 -5.52
N ASP A 49 -14.52 -19.93 -4.68
CA ASP A 49 -15.84 -19.32 -4.93
C ASP A 49 -15.90 -17.80 -4.69
N SER A 50 -14.89 -17.26 -4.03
CA SER A 50 -14.95 -15.93 -3.45
C SER A 50 -14.39 -14.83 -4.39
N PHE A 51 -13.65 -15.23 -5.43
CA PHE A 51 -12.98 -14.32 -6.38
C PHE A 51 -13.84 -13.79 -7.51
N SER A 52 -14.84 -14.55 -7.94
CA SER A 52 -15.85 -14.09 -8.90
C SER A 52 -16.67 -12.90 -8.37
N ARG A 53 -16.55 -12.59 -7.07
CA ARG A 53 -17.24 -11.46 -6.40
C ARG A 53 -16.41 -10.16 -6.42
N MET A 54 -15.12 -10.19 -6.77
CA MET A 54 -14.26 -9.00 -6.78
C MET A 54 -14.58 -8.04 -7.93
N GLU A 55 -15.31 -8.52 -8.95
CA GLU A 55 -15.83 -7.69 -10.04
C GLU A 55 -17.20 -7.08 -9.73
N LYS A 56 -17.93 -7.63 -8.75
CA LYS A 56 -19.15 -7.04 -8.16
C LYS A 56 -18.86 -5.85 -7.24
N PHE A 57 -17.60 -5.48 -7.04
CA PHE A 57 -17.18 -4.36 -6.19
C PHE A 57 -17.59 -2.97 -6.71
N ARG A 58 -18.18 -2.90 -7.90
CA ARG A 58 -18.43 -1.64 -8.59
C ARG A 58 -19.72 -0.94 -8.23
N THR A 59 -20.68 -1.56 -7.52
CA THR A 59 -22.05 -1.00 -7.48
C THR A 59 -22.84 -1.09 -6.16
N ASP A 60 -22.38 -1.74 -5.08
CA ASP A 60 -23.24 -1.90 -3.88
C ASP A 60 -22.68 -1.31 -2.56
N PRO A 61 -23.28 -0.23 -2.01
CA PRO A 61 -22.92 0.33 -0.72
C PRO A 61 -23.27 -0.56 0.50
N ALA A 62 -24.00 -1.67 0.33
CA ALA A 62 -24.31 -2.61 1.42
C ALA A 62 -23.13 -3.52 1.80
N GLN A 63 -22.17 -3.76 0.90
CA GLN A 63 -21.09 -4.76 1.07
C GLN A 63 -20.26 -4.56 2.34
N SER A 64 -20.23 -5.54 3.23
CA SER A 64 -19.46 -5.60 4.49
C SER A 64 -17.95 -5.74 4.27
N THR A 65 -17.12 -5.46 5.29
CA THR A 65 -15.67 -5.79 5.26
C THR A 65 -15.42 -7.27 5.02
N THR A 66 -16.36 -8.08 5.46
CA THR A 66 -16.56 -9.50 5.25
C THR A 66 -16.64 -9.78 3.73
N ASP A 67 -17.56 -9.15 3.00
CA ASP A 67 -17.68 -9.31 1.54
C ASP A 67 -16.40 -8.92 0.77
N ILE A 68 -15.69 -7.89 1.26
CA ILE A 68 -14.37 -7.52 0.73
C ILE A 68 -13.37 -8.65 0.89
N VAL A 69 -13.33 -9.29 2.06
CA VAL A 69 -12.41 -10.38 2.34
C VAL A 69 -12.71 -11.64 1.56
N ALA A 70 -13.99 -11.94 1.30
CA ALA A 70 -14.36 -13.00 0.38
C ALA A 70 -13.60 -12.81 -0.95
N THR A 71 -13.51 -11.59 -1.45
CA THR A 71 -12.86 -11.33 -2.74
C THR A 71 -11.33 -11.48 -2.78
N PHE A 72 -10.66 -11.81 -1.67
CA PHE A 72 -9.19 -11.85 -1.56
C PHE A 72 -8.65 -13.22 -1.07
N PRO A 73 -7.46 -13.68 -1.54
CA PRO A 73 -6.96 -15.04 -1.26
C PRO A 73 -6.25 -15.07 0.08
N PHE A 74 -7.06 -15.15 1.13
CA PHE A 74 -6.56 -15.10 2.49
C PHE A 74 -6.18 -16.46 3.10
N ASN A 75 -6.51 -17.57 2.43
CA ASN A 75 -6.64 -18.84 3.14
C ASN A 75 -5.33 -19.58 3.47
N THR A 76 -4.16 -19.02 3.15
CA THR A 76 -2.92 -19.82 3.25
C THR A 76 -1.66 -19.09 3.78
N ALA A 77 -1.74 -17.83 4.24
CA ALA A 77 -0.75 -17.28 5.21
C ALA A 77 -1.23 -16.19 6.16
N VAL A 78 -2.44 -15.67 5.94
CA VAL A 78 -3.13 -14.79 6.88
C VAL A 78 -4.07 -15.52 7.88
N PRO A 79 -4.13 -16.87 8.01
CA PRO A 79 -5.05 -17.50 8.99
C PRO A 79 -4.80 -17.12 10.45
N ALA A 80 -3.61 -16.63 10.83
CA ALA A 80 -3.34 -16.20 12.20
C ALA A 80 -3.94 -14.82 12.51
N LEU A 81 -4.19 -14.00 11.47
CA LEU A 81 -4.69 -12.63 11.61
C LEU A 81 -6.21 -12.54 11.41
N LEU A 82 -6.78 -13.44 10.61
CA LEU A 82 -8.22 -13.45 10.32
C LEU A 82 -8.96 -14.39 11.27
N ASP A 83 -10.10 -13.92 11.78
CA ASP A 83 -10.99 -14.81 12.53
C ASP A 83 -11.62 -15.81 11.56
N ARG A 84 -11.30 -17.09 11.73
CA ARG A 84 -11.91 -18.18 10.95
C ARG A 84 -13.42 -18.24 11.13
N GLY A 85 -13.95 -17.84 12.29
CA GLY A 85 -15.40 -17.75 12.52
C GLY A 85 -16.04 -16.64 11.68
N ALA A 86 -15.46 -15.44 11.69
CA ALA A 86 -15.89 -14.34 10.82
C ALA A 86 -15.73 -14.69 9.34
N LEU A 87 -14.60 -15.29 8.94
CA LEU A 87 -14.34 -15.72 7.57
C LEU A 87 -15.31 -16.83 7.11
N ASN A 88 -15.61 -17.82 7.95
CA ASN A 88 -16.57 -18.87 7.57
C ASN A 88 -18.00 -18.33 7.45
N ARG A 89 -18.41 -17.39 8.31
CA ARG A 89 -19.67 -16.63 8.14
C ARG A 89 -19.66 -15.77 6.88
N THR A 90 -18.48 -15.31 6.44
CA THR A 90 -18.31 -14.53 5.20
C THR A 90 -18.59 -15.34 3.95
N LEU A 91 -18.12 -16.58 3.96
CA LEU A 91 -18.20 -17.50 2.83
C LEU A 91 -19.57 -18.17 2.74
N ASP A 92 -20.35 -18.13 3.82
CA ASP A 92 -21.73 -18.58 3.86
C ASP A 92 -22.65 -17.51 3.21
N PRO A 93 -23.20 -17.75 2.00
CA PRO A 93 -24.04 -16.78 1.30
C PRO A 93 -25.36 -16.48 2.01
N ASP A 94 -25.76 -17.31 2.99
CA ASP A 94 -27.01 -17.18 3.73
C ASP A 94 -26.82 -16.54 5.13
N ALA A 95 -25.57 -16.25 5.52
CA ALA A 95 -25.27 -15.64 6.81
C ALA A 95 -25.54 -14.12 6.80
N GLU A 96 -26.35 -13.64 7.75
CA GLU A 96 -26.57 -12.20 7.93
C GLU A 96 -25.28 -11.52 8.41
N ALA A 97 -24.74 -10.59 7.61
CA ALA A 97 -23.52 -9.88 7.96
C ALA A 97 -23.73 -9.07 9.26
N PRO A 98 -22.83 -9.16 10.26
CA PRO A 98 -22.96 -8.37 11.47
C PRO A 98 -23.01 -6.88 11.13
N THR A 99 -23.85 -6.12 11.84
CA THR A 99 -23.96 -4.67 11.60
C THR A 99 -22.74 -3.93 12.16
N PRO A 100 -22.26 -2.87 11.46
CA PRO A 100 -21.19 -2.04 11.98
C PRO A 100 -21.51 -1.47 13.35
N LYS A 101 -20.57 -1.62 14.30
CA LYS A 101 -20.65 -0.92 15.58
C LYS A 101 -20.64 0.58 15.30
N PRO A 102 -21.74 1.32 15.59
CA PRO A 102 -21.82 2.74 15.25
C PRO A 102 -20.79 3.54 16.05
N LEU A 103 -20.18 4.55 15.42
CA LEU A 103 -19.31 5.49 16.12
C LEU A 103 -20.11 6.22 17.20
N GLN A 104 -19.64 6.15 18.44
CA GLN A 104 -20.22 6.86 19.59
C GLN A 104 -19.66 8.28 19.68
N ILE A 105 -19.78 9.02 18.57
CA ILE A 105 -19.25 10.37 18.41
C ILE A 105 -20.40 11.34 18.27
N ARG A 106 -20.35 12.44 19.03
CA ARG A 106 -21.20 13.61 18.80
C ARG A 106 -20.41 14.65 18.04
N LEU A 107 -20.89 14.99 16.84
CA LEU A 107 -20.35 16.09 16.05
C LEU A 107 -21.02 17.42 16.44
N ASP A 108 -20.22 18.46 16.63
CA ASP A 108 -20.67 19.84 16.82
C ASP A 108 -20.09 20.74 15.70
N PRO A 109 -20.64 21.94 15.45
CA PRO A 109 -20.10 22.87 14.46
C PRO A 109 -18.61 23.18 14.66
N GLY A 110 -17.84 23.17 13.56
CA GLY A 110 -16.40 23.38 13.55
C GLY A 110 -15.55 22.13 13.86
N ASP A 111 -16.18 21.02 14.29
CA ASP A 111 -15.47 19.76 14.48
C ASP A 111 -14.90 19.23 13.15
N ALA A 112 -13.90 18.34 13.25
CA ALA A 112 -13.33 17.62 12.11
C ALA A 112 -13.16 16.14 12.43
N ILE A 113 -13.28 15.30 11.41
CA ILE A 113 -12.96 13.87 11.46
C ILE A 113 -11.60 13.68 10.79
N MET A 114 -10.65 13.12 11.52
CA MET A 114 -9.35 12.73 10.98
C MET A 114 -9.15 11.24 11.17
N ALA A 115 -8.77 10.53 10.11
CA ALA A 115 -8.50 9.10 10.15
C ALA A 115 -7.03 8.82 9.80
N VAL A 116 -6.39 7.93 10.54
CA VAL A 116 -5.04 7.45 10.26
C VAL A 116 -5.05 5.95 9.96
N ILE A 117 -4.42 5.56 8.85
CA ILE A 117 -4.16 4.17 8.48
C ILE A 117 -2.64 3.98 8.51
N ASP A 118 -2.14 3.29 9.54
CA ASP A 118 -0.70 3.10 9.76
C ASP A 118 -0.42 1.82 10.58
N ASP A 119 0.74 1.70 11.21
CA ASP A 119 1.17 0.57 12.04
C ASP A 119 1.33 0.94 13.51
N GLY A 120 0.75 0.12 14.39
CA GLY A 120 0.78 0.29 15.84
C GLY A 120 -0.14 1.42 16.31
N ALA A 121 -1.27 1.07 16.94
CA ALA A 121 -2.19 2.05 17.51
C ALA A 121 -1.94 2.29 19.01
N PHE A 122 -1.21 3.35 19.35
CA PHE A 122 -0.84 3.68 20.73
C PHE A 122 -1.92 4.52 21.42
N PHE A 123 -3.11 3.94 21.55
CA PHE A 123 -4.32 4.65 21.98
C PHE A 123 -4.29 5.19 23.42
N ALA A 124 -3.51 4.58 24.31
CA ALA A 124 -3.32 5.04 25.69
C ALA A 124 -2.36 6.26 25.83
N HIS A 125 -1.62 6.60 24.77
CA HIS A 125 -0.57 7.61 24.82
C HIS A 125 -1.13 8.99 25.23
N GLU A 126 -0.38 9.71 26.07
CA GLU A 126 -0.78 11.01 26.62
C GLU A 126 -1.22 12.06 25.62
N ARG A 127 -0.74 11.98 24.38
CA ARG A 127 -1.03 12.92 23.31
C ARG A 127 -2.43 12.75 22.71
N PHE A 128 -3.07 11.62 22.99
CA PHE A 128 -4.44 11.30 22.57
C PHE A 128 -5.43 11.28 23.73
N ARG A 129 -5.01 11.70 24.93
CA ARG A 129 -5.89 11.87 26.09
C ARG A 129 -6.40 13.31 26.20
N ILE A 130 -7.53 13.48 26.86
CA ILE A 130 -8.15 14.76 27.23
C ILE A 130 -8.32 14.79 28.76
N GLU A 131 -8.48 15.98 29.33
CA GLU A 131 -8.81 16.16 30.75
C GLU A 131 -10.02 15.32 31.18
N GLY A 132 -9.97 14.83 32.42
CA GLY A 132 -10.98 13.95 33.02
C GLY A 132 -10.87 12.49 32.60
N GLY A 133 -9.70 12.05 32.11
CA GLY A 133 -9.47 10.64 31.72
C GLY A 133 -10.11 10.24 30.39
N ARG A 134 -10.64 11.21 29.62
CA ARG A 134 -11.27 10.97 28.31
C ARG A 134 -10.23 10.78 27.21
N THR A 135 -10.67 10.26 26.07
CA THR A 135 -9.84 10.05 24.88
C THR A 135 -10.28 10.95 23.71
N ARG A 136 -9.32 11.30 22.84
CA ARG A 136 -9.55 11.96 21.54
C ARG A 136 -9.90 10.98 20.43
N LEU A 137 -9.73 9.68 20.70
CA LEU A 137 -9.97 8.61 19.75
C LEU A 137 -11.43 8.19 19.82
N GLY A 138 -12.14 8.36 18.71
CA GLY A 138 -13.51 7.88 18.58
C GLY A 138 -13.60 6.38 18.36
N TRP A 139 -12.60 5.82 17.65
CA TRP A 139 -12.53 4.40 17.32
C TRP A 139 -11.11 4.01 16.92
N VAL A 140 -10.70 2.81 17.33
CA VAL A 140 -9.41 2.20 16.99
C VAL A 140 -9.65 0.78 16.49
N TRP A 141 -9.02 0.40 15.38
CA TRP A 141 -8.99 -0.99 14.90
C TRP A 141 -7.56 -1.48 14.79
N MET A 142 -7.24 -2.53 15.53
CA MET A 142 -5.94 -3.19 15.51
C MET A 142 -6.08 -4.51 14.75
N MET A 143 -5.83 -4.49 13.43
CA MET A 143 -5.99 -5.68 12.57
C MET A 143 -5.08 -6.84 12.98
N GLY A 144 -3.92 -6.54 13.56
CA GLY A 144 -2.96 -7.53 14.05
C GLY A 144 -3.27 -8.14 15.42
N ALA A 145 -4.24 -7.59 16.15
CA ALA A 145 -4.56 -8.08 17.48
C ALA A 145 -5.46 -9.34 17.42
N PRO A 146 -5.47 -10.20 18.47
CA PRO A 146 -6.41 -11.31 18.55
C PRO A 146 -7.86 -10.81 18.48
N VAL A 147 -8.70 -11.55 17.76
CA VAL A 147 -10.13 -11.21 17.62
C VAL A 147 -10.82 -11.33 18.98
N ALA A 148 -11.63 -10.31 19.30
CA ALA A 148 -12.34 -10.23 20.57
C ALA A 148 -13.85 -10.07 20.32
N GLY A 149 -14.62 -11.08 20.76
CA GLY A 149 -16.07 -11.10 20.63
C GLY A 149 -16.56 -11.22 19.19
N GLU A 150 -17.85 -10.95 18.98
CA GLU A 150 -18.44 -10.86 17.65
C GLU A 150 -18.17 -9.47 17.05
N SER A 151 -17.69 -9.45 15.80
CA SER A 151 -17.46 -8.22 15.03
C SER A 151 -17.79 -8.47 13.56
N GLU A 152 -18.21 -7.41 12.87
CA GLU A 152 -18.27 -7.38 11.39
C GLU A 152 -16.88 -7.35 10.75
N LEU A 153 -15.86 -7.03 11.53
CA LEU A 153 -14.49 -6.95 11.06
C LEU A 153 -13.93 -8.36 10.97
N VAL A 154 -13.20 -8.57 9.89
CA VAL A 154 -12.66 -9.87 9.46
C VAL A 154 -11.43 -10.32 10.24
N CYS A 155 -10.78 -9.37 10.90
CA CYS A 155 -9.57 -9.57 11.69
C CYS A 155 -9.50 -8.55 12.82
N GLY A 156 -8.60 -8.83 13.75
CA GLY A 156 -8.21 -7.83 14.71
C GLY A 156 -9.20 -7.60 15.82
N ARG A 157 -8.91 -6.55 16.59
CA ARG A 157 -9.74 -6.05 17.67
C ARG A 157 -10.07 -4.59 17.42
N GLU A 158 -11.34 -4.23 17.53
CA GLU A 158 -11.78 -2.84 17.56
C GLU A 158 -12.06 -2.37 18.99
N LEU A 159 -11.86 -1.08 19.24
CA LEU A 159 -12.16 -0.41 20.51
C LEU A 159 -12.86 0.93 20.22
N GLN A 160 -13.99 1.16 20.87
CA GLN A 160 -14.67 2.45 20.95
C GLN A 160 -14.05 3.33 22.04
N ALA A 161 -14.37 4.62 22.03
CA ALA A 161 -13.88 5.59 23.02
C ALA A 161 -14.07 5.14 24.48
N SER A 162 -15.23 4.58 24.82
CA SER A 162 -15.55 4.09 26.18
C SER A 162 -14.69 2.89 26.59
N GLU A 163 -14.44 1.95 25.67
CA GLU A 163 -13.60 0.78 25.90
C GLU A 163 -12.12 1.19 26.07
N ILE A 164 -11.66 2.19 25.31
CA ILE A 164 -10.33 2.79 25.47
C ILE A 164 -10.17 3.37 26.88
N VAL A 165 -11.14 4.16 27.35
CA VAL A 165 -11.09 4.76 28.69
C VAL A 165 -11.10 3.68 29.76
N ALA A 166 -11.97 2.67 29.64
CA ALA A 166 -12.03 1.56 30.58
C ALA A 166 -10.70 0.78 30.66
N LEU A 167 -10.05 0.53 29.52
CA LEU A 167 -8.74 -0.12 29.48
C LEU A 167 -7.64 0.72 30.14
N ILE A 168 -7.64 2.03 29.88
CA ILE A 168 -6.71 2.98 30.51
C ILE A 168 -6.86 2.96 32.03
N ASP A 169 -8.10 3.01 32.52
CA ASP A 169 -8.37 3.04 33.96
C ASP A 169 -8.04 1.71 34.64
N ALA A 170 -8.30 0.58 33.97
CA ALA A 170 -7.92 -0.75 34.46
C ALA A 170 -6.39 -0.95 34.60
N HIS A 171 -5.59 -0.19 33.85
CA HIS A 171 -4.12 -0.28 33.86
C HIS A 171 -3.49 0.95 34.52
N ARG A 172 -4.27 1.70 35.30
CA ARG A 172 -3.76 2.80 36.11
C ARG A 172 -3.09 2.23 37.36
N THR A 173 -1.84 2.60 37.56
CA THR A 173 -1.07 2.25 38.75
C THR A 173 -1.53 3.08 39.96
N GLY A 174 -1.16 2.66 41.18
CA GLY A 174 -1.49 3.38 42.41
C GLY A 174 -0.95 4.82 42.48
N SER A 175 0.04 5.17 41.65
CA SER A 175 0.56 6.55 41.51
C SER A 175 -0.23 7.41 40.52
N GLY A 176 -1.23 6.84 39.84
CA GLY A 176 -2.01 7.50 38.78
C GLY A 176 -1.41 7.42 37.38
N ALA A 177 -0.17 6.92 37.24
CA ALA A 177 0.45 6.63 35.94
C ALA A 177 -0.20 5.43 35.25
N ILE A 178 -0.14 5.37 33.92
CA ILE A 178 -0.68 4.24 33.13
C ILE A 178 0.46 3.26 32.83
N ASP A 179 0.26 1.99 33.13
CA ASP A 179 1.12 0.90 32.63
C ASP A 179 0.71 0.57 31.18
N GLU A 180 1.22 1.37 30.25
CA GLU A 180 0.95 1.23 28.80
C GLU A 180 1.39 -0.14 28.27
N ASP A 181 2.48 -0.69 28.81
CA ASP A 181 3.04 -1.98 28.41
C ASP A 181 2.10 -3.14 28.76
N SER A 182 1.61 -3.17 30.00
CA SER A 182 0.61 -4.15 30.44
C SER A 182 -0.68 -4.00 29.64
N LEU A 183 -1.13 -2.77 29.41
CA LEU A 183 -2.32 -2.48 28.62
C LEU A 183 -2.21 -2.99 27.18
N TYR A 184 -1.09 -2.73 26.50
CA TYR A 184 -0.90 -3.19 25.12
C TYR A 184 -0.73 -4.71 25.02
N ARG A 185 -0.19 -5.37 26.05
CA ARG A 185 -0.20 -6.84 26.15
C ARG A 185 -1.63 -7.38 26.33
N ALA A 186 -2.44 -6.75 27.19
CA ALA A 186 -3.82 -7.18 27.47
C ALA A 186 -4.75 -7.13 26.24
N VAL A 187 -4.45 -6.25 25.27
CA VAL A 187 -5.17 -6.20 24.00
C VAL A 187 -4.50 -6.96 22.86
N GLY A 188 -3.36 -7.61 23.12
CA GLY A 188 -2.61 -8.39 22.14
C GLY A 188 -1.90 -7.54 21.08
N LEU A 189 -1.64 -6.26 21.37
CA LEU A 189 -0.81 -5.40 20.52
C LEU A 189 0.69 -5.66 20.78
N ILE A 190 1.03 -6.21 21.94
CA ILE A 190 2.37 -6.70 22.29
C ILE A 190 2.25 -8.18 22.68
N ASP A 191 2.91 -9.04 21.91
CA ASP A 191 3.13 -10.45 22.25
C ASP A 191 4.56 -10.85 21.91
N MET A 192 5.43 -10.84 22.93
CA MET A 192 6.85 -11.18 22.74
C MET A 192 7.08 -12.68 22.49
N ALA A 193 6.06 -13.53 22.64
CA ALA A 193 6.14 -14.94 22.28
C ALA A 193 5.79 -15.20 20.81
N ALA A 194 5.14 -14.24 20.14
CA ALA A 194 4.78 -14.36 18.73
C ALA A 194 6.02 -14.26 17.81
N ASP A 195 6.07 -15.12 16.79
CA ASP A 195 7.08 -15.06 15.71
C ASP A 195 6.73 -14.00 14.66
N GLU A 196 6.46 -12.77 15.13
CA GLU A 196 6.06 -11.62 14.32
C GLU A 196 6.76 -10.34 14.76
N PRO A 197 6.98 -9.37 13.85
CA PRO A 197 7.46 -8.05 14.24
C PRO A 197 6.54 -7.40 15.29
N GLN A 198 7.14 -6.88 16.37
CA GLN A 198 6.42 -6.28 17.50
C GLN A 198 6.52 -4.76 17.47
N SER A 199 5.83 -4.09 16.54
CA SER A 199 5.89 -2.63 16.37
C SER A 199 5.58 -1.86 17.66
N ALA A 200 4.62 -2.36 18.45
CA ALA A 200 4.22 -1.73 19.70
C ALA A 200 5.19 -1.98 20.87
N ALA A 201 6.11 -2.94 20.76
CA ALA A 201 7.17 -3.17 21.74
C ALA A 201 8.40 -2.29 21.49
N GLN A 202 8.51 -1.65 20.32
CA GLN A 202 9.65 -0.80 19.99
C GLN A 202 9.49 0.61 20.57
N ARG A 203 10.62 1.26 20.87
CA ARG A 203 10.64 2.68 21.30
C ARG A 203 10.12 3.62 20.21
N MET A 204 10.43 3.31 18.95
CA MET A 204 9.99 4.04 17.77
C MET A 204 8.95 3.19 17.05
N SER A 205 7.81 3.80 16.73
CA SER A 205 6.83 3.22 15.83
C SER A 205 6.49 4.25 14.75
N HIS A 206 6.34 3.74 13.53
CA HIS A 206 5.94 4.53 12.38
C HIS A 206 4.56 5.17 12.60
N GLY A 207 3.54 4.39 12.99
CA GLY A 207 2.18 4.92 13.17
C GLY A 207 2.04 5.87 14.34
N MET A 208 2.80 5.68 15.43
CA MET A 208 2.82 6.66 16.52
C MET A 208 3.32 8.02 16.04
N ALA A 209 4.43 8.03 15.31
CA ALA A 209 5.01 9.26 14.77
C ALA A 209 4.06 9.94 13.77
N VAL A 210 3.40 9.16 12.90
CA VAL A 210 2.39 9.66 11.96
C VAL A 210 1.18 10.25 12.67
N ALA A 211 0.61 9.52 13.64
CA ALA A 211 -0.54 9.98 14.41
C ALA A 211 -0.23 11.23 15.26
N ASP A 212 0.99 11.32 15.83
CA ASP A 212 1.45 12.52 16.51
C ASP A 212 1.50 13.73 15.56
N LEU A 213 2.12 13.56 14.39
CA LEU A 213 2.22 14.63 13.42
C LEU A 213 0.86 15.09 12.91
N LEU A 214 -0.07 14.15 12.72
CA LEU A 214 -1.44 14.37 12.26
C LEU A 214 -2.29 15.09 13.31
N ALA A 215 -2.28 14.58 14.54
CA ALA A 215 -3.29 14.93 15.54
C ALA A 215 -2.73 15.24 16.94
N GLY A 216 -1.48 14.92 17.27
CA GLY A 216 -0.90 15.22 18.59
C GLY A 216 -0.89 16.72 18.94
N PRO A 217 -1.20 17.15 20.17
CA PRO A 217 -1.49 18.54 20.51
C PRO A 217 -0.30 19.49 20.21
N ARG A 218 -0.61 20.68 19.67
CA ARG A 218 0.35 21.76 19.28
C ARG A 218 -0.16 23.17 19.63
N GLY A 219 -1.15 23.29 20.51
CA GLY A 219 -1.90 24.53 20.78
C GLY A 219 -2.90 24.35 21.92
N PRO A 220 -3.98 25.16 22.00
CA PRO A 220 -4.93 25.12 23.10
C PRO A 220 -5.63 23.77 23.25
N ASP A 221 -6.33 23.59 24.38
CA ASP A 221 -6.92 22.33 24.83
C ASP A 221 -7.65 21.57 23.70
N PRO A 222 -7.30 20.30 23.43
CA PRO A 222 -8.03 19.44 22.49
C PRO A 222 -9.54 19.31 22.76
N ALA A 223 -10.02 19.67 23.95
CA ALA A 223 -11.44 19.73 24.30
C ALA A 223 -12.18 21.00 23.84
N ALA A 224 -11.47 22.01 23.31
CA ALA A 224 -12.06 23.27 22.85
C ALA A 224 -13.01 23.08 21.66
N PRO A 225 -13.94 24.02 21.40
CA PRO A 225 -14.77 24.04 20.19
C PRO A 225 -13.96 23.88 18.91
N GLY A 226 -14.51 23.14 17.96
CA GLY A 226 -13.80 22.70 16.76
C GLY A 226 -12.84 21.55 17.03
N ARG A 227 -13.32 20.49 17.70
CA ARG A 227 -12.46 19.38 18.11
C ARG A 227 -12.12 18.47 16.93
N THR A 228 -11.00 17.75 17.03
CA THR A 228 -10.66 16.69 16.07
C THR A 228 -11.02 15.35 16.67
N HIS A 229 -11.97 14.66 16.04
CA HIS A 229 -12.29 13.26 16.33
C HIS A 229 -11.33 12.37 15.54
N LEU A 230 -10.46 11.66 16.24
CA LEU A 230 -9.44 10.81 15.62
C LEU A 230 -9.94 9.36 15.49
N LEU A 231 -9.81 8.78 14.31
CA LEU A 231 -10.03 7.36 14.04
C LEU A 231 -8.69 6.72 13.65
N TRP A 232 -8.37 5.54 14.18
CA TRP A 232 -7.06 4.92 13.92
C TRP A 232 -7.22 3.45 13.52
N VAL A 233 -6.77 3.11 12.30
CA VAL A 233 -6.58 1.71 11.90
C VAL A 233 -5.09 1.37 11.90
N SER A 234 -4.72 0.37 12.69
CA SER A 234 -3.41 -0.26 12.66
C SER A 234 -3.48 -1.50 11.77
N LEU A 235 -2.74 -1.49 10.66
CA LEU A 235 -2.54 -2.68 9.83
C LEU A 235 -1.74 -3.74 10.61
N PRO A 236 -1.77 -5.03 10.21
CA PRO A 236 -0.96 -6.06 10.85
C PRO A 236 0.54 -5.80 10.69
N PRO A 237 1.37 -6.00 11.73
CA PRO A 237 2.81 -5.77 11.65
C PRO A 237 3.50 -6.54 10.52
N ARG A 238 3.05 -7.76 10.21
CA ARG A 238 3.57 -8.56 9.09
C ARG A 238 3.28 -7.94 7.72
N VAL A 239 2.13 -7.29 7.56
CA VAL A 239 1.76 -6.58 6.32
C VAL A 239 2.57 -5.30 6.17
N THR A 240 2.77 -4.57 7.28
CA THR A 240 3.63 -3.39 7.30
C THR A 240 5.09 -3.74 7.01
N HIS A 241 5.55 -4.89 7.52
CA HIS A 241 6.90 -5.38 7.25
C HIS A 241 7.11 -5.79 5.79
N ASP A 242 6.07 -6.31 5.14
CA ASP A 242 6.10 -6.70 3.74
C ASP A 242 5.98 -5.49 2.81
N THR A 243 7.13 -5.07 2.26
CA THR A 243 7.22 -3.95 1.33
C THR A 243 7.06 -4.33 -0.12
N SER A 244 6.93 -5.63 -0.44
CA SER A 244 6.79 -6.16 -1.81
C SER A 244 5.54 -5.67 -2.54
N GLY A 245 4.62 -4.98 -1.83
CA GLY A 245 3.34 -4.54 -2.38
C GLY A 245 2.29 -5.65 -2.45
N THR A 246 2.63 -6.88 -2.04
CA THR A 246 1.74 -8.04 -2.12
C THR A 246 0.48 -7.86 -1.27
N PHE A 247 0.62 -7.48 0.00
CA PHE A 247 -0.52 -7.44 0.93
C PHE A 247 -1.06 -6.05 1.25
N ILE A 248 -0.21 -5.01 1.22
CA ILE A 248 -0.60 -3.63 1.58
C ILE A 248 -1.88 -3.16 0.87
N PRO A 249 -2.06 -3.33 -0.47
CA PRO A 249 -3.25 -2.86 -1.15
C PRO A 249 -4.56 -3.43 -0.58
N MET A 250 -4.55 -4.72 -0.23
CA MET A 250 -5.73 -5.42 0.28
C MET A 250 -6.12 -4.92 1.68
N PHE A 251 -5.15 -4.82 2.58
CA PHE A 251 -5.39 -4.34 3.94
C PHE A 251 -5.70 -2.84 3.98
N ALA A 252 -5.10 -2.05 3.09
CA ALA A 252 -5.46 -0.64 2.92
C ALA A 252 -6.91 -0.49 2.47
N LEU A 253 -7.38 -1.32 1.53
CA LEU A 253 -8.77 -1.32 1.07
C LEU A 253 -9.73 -1.68 2.20
N LEU A 254 -9.42 -2.72 2.99
CA LEU A 254 -10.20 -3.09 4.19
C LEU A 254 -10.27 -1.96 5.22
N ALA A 255 -9.11 -1.36 5.54
CA ALA A 255 -9.02 -0.25 6.47
C ALA A 255 -9.86 0.95 6.01
N PHE A 256 -9.70 1.33 4.74
CA PHE A 256 -10.42 2.45 4.15
C PHE A 256 -11.92 2.20 4.12
N HIS A 257 -12.36 1.00 3.74
CA HIS A 257 -13.78 0.65 3.73
C HIS A 257 -14.43 0.68 5.11
N ALA A 258 -13.77 0.11 6.12
CA ALA A 258 -14.28 0.11 7.49
C ALA A 258 -14.46 1.53 8.03
N LEU A 259 -13.49 2.41 7.74
CA LEU A 259 -13.57 3.84 8.06
C LEU A 259 -14.68 4.53 7.28
N PHE A 260 -14.75 4.33 5.96
CA PHE A 260 -15.78 4.88 5.09
C PHE A 260 -17.18 4.57 5.60
N LYS A 261 -17.50 3.29 5.87
CA LYS A 261 -18.82 2.88 6.37
C LYS A 261 -19.18 3.59 7.67
N ARG A 262 -18.25 3.61 8.63
CA ARG A 262 -18.44 4.25 9.94
C ARG A 262 -18.62 5.76 9.84
N ILE A 263 -17.82 6.42 9.01
CA ILE A 263 -17.89 7.86 8.79
C ILE A 263 -19.19 8.23 8.05
N LYS A 264 -19.54 7.52 6.98
CA LYS A 264 -20.79 7.75 6.24
C LYS A 264 -22.01 7.61 7.16
N ALA A 265 -22.06 6.56 7.98
CA ALA A 265 -23.12 6.36 8.97
C ALA A 265 -23.17 7.47 10.03
N LEU A 266 -22.01 7.97 10.48
CA LEU A 266 -21.94 9.10 11.41
C LEU A 266 -22.47 10.38 10.76
N LEU A 267 -22.03 10.71 9.55
CA LEU A 267 -22.49 11.90 8.82
C LEU A 267 -23.99 11.86 8.52
N ALA A 268 -24.55 10.68 8.22
CA ALA A 268 -25.99 10.51 8.01
C ALA A 268 -26.83 10.87 9.25
N LYS A 269 -26.30 10.68 10.47
CA LYS A 269 -26.94 11.13 11.72
C LYS A 269 -26.86 12.65 11.93
N HIS A 270 -25.98 13.32 11.19
CA HIS A 270 -25.72 14.76 11.28
C HIS A 270 -25.84 15.44 9.91
N PRO A 271 -27.02 15.40 9.25
CA PRO A 271 -27.19 15.89 7.88
C PRO A 271 -26.98 17.40 7.73
N ARG A 272 -27.09 18.17 8.82
CA ARG A 272 -26.93 19.63 8.82
C ARG A 272 -25.51 20.11 9.12
N LEU A 273 -24.59 19.20 9.46
CA LEU A 273 -23.21 19.56 9.80
C LEU A 273 -22.30 19.22 8.64
N ASP A 274 -21.53 20.19 8.16
CA ASP A 274 -20.50 20.00 7.14
C ASP A 274 -19.10 20.08 7.78
N VAL A 275 -18.62 18.92 8.26
CA VAL A 275 -17.34 18.79 8.97
C VAL A 275 -16.25 18.27 8.02
N PRO A 276 -14.98 18.73 8.14
CA PRO A 276 -13.89 18.17 7.35
C PRO A 276 -13.72 16.67 7.62
N VAL A 277 -13.56 15.89 6.55
CA VAL A 277 -13.19 14.47 6.62
C VAL A 277 -11.85 14.29 5.94
N ILE A 278 -10.83 13.98 6.74
CA ILE A 278 -9.44 13.92 6.27
C ILE A 278 -8.85 12.56 6.63
N PHE A 279 -8.35 11.85 5.64
CA PHE A 279 -7.63 10.60 5.80
C PHE A 279 -6.13 10.84 5.63
N ASN A 280 -5.33 10.14 6.42
CA ASN A 280 -3.89 10.01 6.20
C ASN A 280 -3.52 8.53 6.11
N MET A 281 -2.87 8.14 5.02
CA MET A 281 -2.31 6.82 4.85
C MET A 281 -0.84 6.95 4.47
N SER A 282 0.06 6.72 5.44
CA SER A 282 1.51 6.86 5.22
C SER A 282 2.14 5.57 4.67
N TYR A 283 1.48 4.98 3.66
CA TYR A 283 1.96 3.84 2.87
C TYR A 283 2.11 4.23 1.40
N GLY A 284 2.86 3.44 0.64
CA GLY A 284 2.99 3.66 -0.80
C GLY A 284 3.34 2.42 -1.59
N LEU A 285 2.95 2.46 -2.86
CA LEU A 285 3.33 1.49 -3.88
C LEU A 285 4.29 2.16 -4.87
N THR A 286 5.43 1.53 -5.12
CA THR A 286 6.44 2.10 -6.03
C THR A 286 6.12 1.78 -7.48
N ALA A 287 5.67 0.55 -7.77
CA ALA A 287 5.11 0.17 -9.04
C ALA A 287 3.59 0.38 -9.06
N GLY A 288 2.98 0.24 -10.23
CA GLY A 288 1.60 0.60 -10.51
C GLY A 288 1.48 1.63 -11.63
N PRO A 289 0.25 1.87 -12.11
CA PRO A 289 0.02 2.60 -13.36
C PRO A 289 0.23 4.12 -13.26
N LYS A 290 0.08 4.70 -12.05
CA LYS A 290 0.30 6.13 -11.74
C LYS A 290 -0.56 7.13 -12.53
N ASP A 291 -1.68 6.67 -13.07
CA ASP A 291 -2.61 7.45 -13.90
C ASP A 291 -4.07 7.36 -13.38
N GLY A 292 -4.24 6.93 -12.13
CA GLY A 292 -5.54 6.78 -11.47
C GLY A 292 -6.22 5.43 -11.73
N THR A 293 -5.66 4.58 -12.60
CA THR A 293 -6.28 3.28 -12.97
C THR A 293 -6.04 2.16 -11.97
N GLY A 294 -5.16 2.34 -11.00
CA GLY A 294 -4.87 1.33 -9.99
C GLY A 294 -6.12 0.99 -9.16
N LEU A 295 -6.33 -0.31 -8.90
CA LEU A 295 -7.50 -0.83 -8.15
C LEU A 295 -7.78 -0.06 -6.86
N LEU A 296 -6.76 0.08 -6.01
CA LEU A 296 -6.87 0.78 -4.72
C LEU A 296 -7.23 2.25 -4.91
N GLY A 297 -6.59 2.93 -5.87
CA GLY A 297 -6.85 4.35 -6.17
C GLY A 297 -8.29 4.57 -6.61
N ARG A 298 -8.79 3.79 -7.57
CA ARG A 298 -10.17 3.88 -8.05
C ARG A 298 -11.19 3.64 -6.93
N TYR A 299 -10.95 2.66 -6.07
CA TYR A 299 -11.83 2.37 -4.95
C TYR A 299 -11.90 3.55 -3.97
N ILE A 300 -10.74 4.08 -3.58
CA ILE A 300 -10.64 5.24 -2.70
C ILE A 300 -11.35 6.44 -3.30
N GLU A 301 -11.12 6.77 -4.58
CA GLU A 301 -11.77 7.88 -5.28
C GLU A 301 -13.29 7.75 -5.25
N ALA A 302 -13.83 6.57 -5.60
CA ALA A 302 -15.27 6.35 -5.58
C ALA A 302 -15.86 6.60 -4.18
N LYS A 303 -15.20 6.10 -3.12
CA LYS A 303 -15.69 6.24 -1.74
C LYS A 303 -15.48 7.64 -1.17
N LEU A 304 -14.44 8.37 -1.57
CA LEU A 304 -14.27 9.79 -1.24
C LEU A 304 -15.34 10.64 -1.93
N GLY A 305 -15.69 10.33 -3.18
CA GLY A 305 -16.81 10.94 -3.89
C GLY A 305 -18.12 10.81 -3.13
N GLU A 306 -18.46 9.59 -2.68
CA GLU A 306 -19.66 9.34 -1.87
C GLU A 306 -19.68 10.11 -0.53
N LEU A 307 -18.52 10.37 0.10
CA LEU A 307 -18.44 11.19 1.32
C LEU A 307 -18.57 12.69 1.04
N THR A 308 -18.29 13.10 -0.20
CA THR A 308 -18.30 14.49 -0.65
C THR A 308 -19.69 14.93 -1.14
N GLU A 309 -20.58 14.02 -1.52
CA GLU A 309 -21.92 14.34 -2.02
C GLU A 309 -22.72 15.24 -1.04
N GLY A 310 -22.98 16.47 -1.46
CA GLY A 310 -23.70 17.48 -0.66
C GLY A 310 -22.91 18.05 0.52
N ARG A 311 -21.59 17.86 0.53
CA ARG A 311 -20.66 18.21 1.62
C ARG A 311 -19.37 18.78 1.06
N ARG A 312 -18.49 19.26 1.93
CA ARG A 312 -17.12 19.61 1.55
C ARG A 312 -16.31 18.39 1.12
N PRO A 313 -15.26 18.55 0.29
CA PRO A 313 -14.44 17.44 -0.20
C PRO A 313 -13.80 16.63 0.94
N ALA A 314 -14.06 15.32 0.93
CA ALA A 314 -13.28 14.36 1.70
C ALA A 314 -11.95 14.10 0.98
N GLN A 315 -10.84 14.15 1.72
CA GLN A 315 -9.49 14.09 1.13
C GLN A 315 -8.65 12.99 1.76
N LEU A 316 -7.86 12.30 0.94
CA LEU A 316 -6.81 11.39 1.40
C LEU A 316 -5.43 12.00 1.16
N PHE A 317 -4.60 12.04 2.20
CA PHE A 317 -3.21 12.45 2.10
C PHE A 317 -2.30 11.21 2.13
N VAL A 318 -1.42 11.12 1.13
CA VAL A 318 -0.43 10.05 1.01
C VAL A 318 0.97 10.64 0.79
N PRO A 319 2.03 9.97 1.26
CA PRO A 319 3.39 10.43 1.03
C PRO A 319 3.80 10.23 -0.44
N ALA A 320 4.61 11.15 -0.95
CA ALA A 320 5.21 11.03 -2.29
C ALA A 320 6.05 9.75 -2.47
N GLY A 321 6.63 9.23 -1.39
CA GLY A 321 7.57 8.10 -1.43
C GLY A 321 9.02 8.55 -1.32
N ASN A 322 9.89 7.63 -0.93
CA ASN A 322 11.32 7.90 -0.68
C ASN A 322 12.22 7.35 -1.80
N THR A 323 11.71 7.31 -3.03
CA THR A 323 12.24 6.50 -4.15
C THR A 323 13.00 7.29 -5.21
N ARG A 324 13.22 8.61 -5.05
CA ARG A 324 13.88 9.45 -6.07
C ARG A 324 15.18 8.84 -6.59
N LEU A 325 16.00 8.31 -5.69
CA LEU A 325 17.33 7.77 -6.01
C LEU A 325 17.37 6.24 -6.07
N SER A 326 16.20 5.58 -6.04
CA SER A 326 16.10 4.12 -6.04
C SER A 326 16.29 3.52 -7.42
N GLN A 327 16.33 4.34 -8.48
CA GLN A 327 16.40 3.88 -9.87
C GLN A 327 15.30 2.85 -10.18
N SER A 328 14.10 3.06 -9.63
CA SER A 328 12.97 2.15 -9.73
C SER A 328 12.00 2.51 -10.85
N ARG A 329 12.40 3.42 -11.76
CA ARG A 329 11.57 3.94 -12.85
C ARG A 329 12.41 4.10 -14.11
N ALA A 330 11.99 3.52 -15.23
CA ALA A 330 12.49 3.85 -16.57
C ALA A 330 11.36 4.17 -17.57
N ARG A 331 11.71 4.88 -18.64
CA ARG A 331 10.88 5.09 -19.83
C ARG A 331 11.67 4.70 -21.06
N ILE A 332 11.15 3.82 -21.89
CA ILE A 332 11.87 3.31 -23.07
C ILE A 332 10.91 3.03 -24.21
N VAL A 333 11.34 3.29 -25.45
CA VAL A 333 10.61 2.85 -26.65
C VAL A 333 10.83 1.35 -26.84
N ALA A 334 9.75 0.62 -27.10
CA ALA A 334 9.82 -0.82 -27.30
C ALA A 334 10.74 -1.20 -28.46
N ASN A 335 11.31 -2.40 -28.43
CA ASN A 335 12.23 -2.91 -29.46
C ASN A 335 13.49 -2.05 -29.70
N SER A 336 13.74 -1.04 -28.85
CA SER A 336 14.92 -0.19 -28.92
C SER A 336 16.21 -0.98 -28.66
N ALA A 337 17.29 -0.54 -29.32
CA ALA A 337 18.64 -1.04 -29.03
C ALA A 337 19.22 -0.48 -27.72
N GLU A 338 18.55 0.51 -27.10
CA GLU A 338 18.95 1.07 -25.82
C GLU A 338 19.03 -0.01 -24.74
N ALA A 339 20.16 -0.03 -24.04
CA ALA A 339 20.41 -1.05 -23.04
C ALA A 339 19.79 -0.63 -21.70
N LEU A 340 18.70 -1.30 -21.33
CA LEU A 340 18.14 -1.27 -19.98
C LEU A 340 18.50 -2.55 -19.25
N TYR A 341 19.03 -2.41 -18.04
CA TYR A 341 19.37 -3.54 -17.18
C TYR A 341 18.54 -3.52 -15.90
N TRP A 342 18.06 -4.68 -15.48
CA TRP A 342 17.49 -4.89 -14.16
C TRP A 342 18.52 -5.61 -13.29
N HIS A 343 18.95 -4.94 -12.23
CA HIS A 343 19.96 -5.47 -11.33
C HIS A 343 19.29 -6.13 -10.12
N LEU A 344 19.47 -7.45 -10.01
CA LEU A 344 19.03 -8.22 -8.84
C LEU A 344 20.18 -8.34 -7.83
N PRO A 345 20.03 -7.83 -6.59
CA PRO A 345 21.08 -7.88 -5.60
C PRO A 345 21.37 -9.33 -5.18
N PRO A 346 22.62 -9.70 -4.88
CA PRO A 346 22.93 -11.00 -4.30
C PRO A 346 22.42 -11.09 -2.86
N ASP A 347 22.16 -12.33 -2.41
CA ASP A 347 21.75 -12.64 -1.04
C ASP A 347 20.44 -11.95 -0.63
N ASP A 348 19.49 -11.93 -1.55
CA ASP A 348 18.14 -11.42 -1.33
C ASP A 348 17.16 -12.58 -1.10
N PRO A 349 16.55 -12.70 0.09
CA PRO A 349 15.61 -13.76 0.43
C PRO A 349 14.18 -13.54 -0.07
N THR A 350 13.88 -12.37 -0.61
CA THR A 350 12.56 -11.99 -1.10
C THR A 350 12.52 -12.00 -2.63
N PRO A 351 11.32 -12.16 -3.22
CA PRO A 351 11.14 -12.01 -4.66
C PRO A 351 11.19 -10.54 -5.08
N SER A 352 11.68 -10.29 -6.28
CA SER A 352 11.75 -8.96 -6.88
C SER A 352 10.76 -8.83 -8.04
N PHE A 353 10.07 -7.68 -8.14
CA PHE A 353 9.06 -7.45 -9.18
C PHE A 353 9.36 -6.23 -10.04
N LEU A 354 9.10 -6.36 -11.34
CA LEU A 354 9.20 -5.30 -12.33
C LEU A 354 7.92 -5.27 -13.17
N GLU A 355 7.32 -4.11 -13.35
CA GLU A 355 6.14 -3.90 -14.20
C GLU A 355 6.51 -3.09 -15.44
N ILE A 356 5.98 -3.48 -16.59
CA ILE A 356 6.08 -2.78 -17.88
C ILE A 356 4.67 -2.40 -18.29
N TRP A 357 4.43 -1.12 -18.51
CA TRP A 357 3.12 -0.56 -18.84
C TRP A 357 3.13 0.01 -20.26
N GLY A 358 2.16 -0.46 -21.06
CA GLY A 358 1.90 0.05 -22.40
C GLY A 358 1.30 1.46 -22.39
N PRO A 359 1.10 2.08 -23.56
CA PRO A 359 0.34 3.33 -23.65
C PRO A 359 -1.12 3.12 -23.24
N VAL A 360 -1.83 4.22 -22.99
CA VAL A 360 -3.29 4.22 -22.84
C VAL A 360 -3.91 3.89 -24.21
N MET A 361 -4.74 2.86 -24.24
CA MET A 361 -5.51 2.42 -25.40
C MET A 361 -7.00 2.66 -25.12
N GLN A 362 -7.78 2.96 -26.15
CA GLN A 362 -9.22 3.22 -26.03
C GLN A 362 -10.05 1.95 -25.80
N GLU A 363 -9.55 0.81 -26.26
CA GLU A 363 -10.15 -0.51 -26.08
C GLU A 363 -9.03 -1.54 -25.85
N PRO A 364 -9.30 -2.65 -25.14
CA PRO A 364 -8.35 -3.76 -25.03
C PRO A 364 -8.04 -4.35 -26.41
N PRO A 365 -6.77 -4.66 -26.73
CA PRO A 365 -6.46 -5.38 -27.96
C PRO A 365 -7.02 -6.82 -27.88
N GLU A 366 -7.27 -7.45 -29.03
CA GLU A 366 -7.78 -8.84 -29.10
C GLU A 366 -6.88 -9.85 -28.38
N ARG A 367 -5.58 -9.56 -28.32
CA ARG A 367 -4.57 -10.38 -27.64
C ARG A 367 -3.45 -9.50 -27.10
N PRO A 368 -2.73 -9.95 -26.05
CA PRO A 368 -1.60 -9.22 -25.48
C PRO A 368 -0.56 -8.82 -26.55
N GLY A 369 -0.15 -7.56 -26.51
CA GLY A 369 0.79 -6.93 -27.44
C GLY A 369 2.16 -6.66 -26.82
N LEU A 370 2.27 -6.64 -25.50
CA LEU A 370 3.52 -6.51 -24.78
C LEU A 370 4.25 -7.85 -24.66
N GLY A 371 5.56 -7.80 -24.81
CA GLY A 371 6.46 -8.92 -24.59
C GLY A 371 7.74 -8.46 -23.92
N VAL A 372 8.59 -9.41 -23.56
CA VAL A 372 9.90 -9.09 -23.00
C VAL A 372 10.90 -10.17 -23.37
N ALA A 373 12.08 -9.73 -23.79
CA ALA A 373 13.26 -10.57 -23.88
C ALA A 373 14.22 -10.28 -22.74
N VAL A 374 14.71 -11.34 -22.10
CA VAL A 374 15.62 -11.26 -20.97
C VAL A 374 16.95 -11.94 -21.31
N THR A 375 18.06 -11.37 -20.86
CA THR A 375 19.40 -11.98 -20.94
C THR A 375 19.96 -12.14 -19.53
N PRO A 376 20.27 -13.38 -19.09
CA PRO A 376 20.86 -13.62 -17.78
C PRO A 376 22.22 -12.94 -17.59
N PRO A 377 22.60 -12.66 -16.34
CA PRO A 377 23.96 -12.28 -15.99
C PRO A 377 24.97 -13.29 -16.54
N GLY A 378 25.98 -12.79 -17.27
CA GLY A 378 27.04 -13.61 -17.86
C GLY A 378 26.65 -14.37 -19.13
N SER A 379 25.43 -14.21 -19.65
CA SER A 379 25.00 -14.78 -20.93
C SER A 379 25.00 -13.73 -22.04
N THR A 380 25.18 -14.16 -23.28
CA THR A 380 24.89 -13.38 -24.50
C THR A 380 23.58 -13.82 -25.17
N GLU A 381 22.99 -14.92 -24.73
CA GLU A 381 21.76 -15.48 -25.27
C GLU A 381 20.55 -14.83 -24.60
N ALA A 382 19.77 -14.10 -25.40
CA ALA A 382 18.49 -13.54 -24.97
C ALA A 382 17.37 -14.57 -25.19
N LEU A 383 16.44 -14.64 -24.25
CA LEU A 383 15.23 -15.43 -24.36
C LEU A 383 14.01 -14.53 -24.30
N ALA A 384 13.18 -14.57 -25.34
CA ALA A 384 11.90 -13.89 -25.38
C ALA A 384 10.81 -14.76 -24.77
N ALA A 385 9.99 -14.17 -23.90
CA ALA A 385 8.76 -14.83 -23.47
C ALA A 385 7.81 -14.99 -24.67
N PRO A 386 7.16 -16.15 -24.84
CA PRO A 386 6.09 -16.30 -25.83
C PRO A 386 4.94 -15.34 -25.52
N ALA A 387 4.39 -14.69 -26.55
CA ALA A 387 3.16 -13.93 -26.38
C ALA A 387 1.99 -14.90 -26.12
N PRO A 388 1.17 -14.69 -25.07
CA PRO A 388 -0.02 -15.50 -24.82
C PRO A 388 -1.13 -15.18 -25.84
N GLU A 389 -2.11 -16.09 -25.94
CA GLU A 389 -3.32 -15.85 -26.73
C GLU A 389 -4.29 -14.90 -25.99
N ASP A 390 -4.43 -15.07 -24.69
CA ASP A 390 -5.35 -14.32 -23.83
C ASP A 390 -4.61 -13.45 -22.80
N PHE A 391 -5.25 -12.36 -22.37
CA PHE A 391 -4.90 -11.68 -21.12
C PHE A 391 -5.09 -12.61 -19.91
N ASP A 392 -4.56 -12.17 -18.78
CA ASP A 392 -4.56 -12.92 -17.53
C ASP A 392 -3.89 -14.28 -17.67
N SER A 393 -2.76 -14.26 -18.37
CA SER A 393 -1.91 -15.42 -18.62
C SER A 393 -0.54 -15.25 -17.97
N PHE A 394 0.16 -16.35 -17.77
CA PHE A 394 1.56 -16.34 -17.35
C PHE A 394 2.42 -17.36 -18.10
N ALA A 395 3.73 -17.12 -18.10
CA ALA A 395 4.74 -18.06 -18.58
C ALA A 395 5.98 -17.99 -17.67
N ASP A 396 6.63 -19.14 -17.47
CA ASP A 396 7.83 -19.24 -16.63
C ASP A 396 9.09 -19.26 -17.47
N PHE A 397 10.08 -18.47 -17.05
CA PHE A 397 11.48 -18.64 -17.44
C PHE A 397 12.08 -19.73 -16.55
N LEU A 398 12.53 -20.82 -17.18
CA LEU A 398 13.03 -22.01 -16.53
C LEU A 398 14.55 -22.06 -16.63
N GLU A 399 15.19 -22.40 -15.52
CA GLU A 399 16.63 -22.66 -15.48
C GLU A 399 16.90 -24.14 -15.17
N PRO A 400 17.69 -24.86 -16.00
CA PRO A 400 17.94 -26.28 -15.80
C PRO A 400 18.78 -26.52 -14.53
N HIS A 401 18.16 -27.14 -13.53
CA HIS A 401 18.84 -27.62 -12.32
C HIS A 401 18.83 -29.16 -12.34
N GLY A 402 20.01 -29.79 -12.29
CA GLY A 402 20.15 -31.21 -11.92
C GLY A 402 19.38 -32.27 -12.74
N GLY A 403 19.22 -32.12 -14.06
CA GLY A 403 18.69 -33.18 -14.94
C GLY A 403 17.16 -33.35 -14.96
N GLY A 404 16.40 -32.48 -14.29
CA GLY A 404 14.93 -32.41 -14.34
C GLY A 404 14.38 -31.33 -15.29
N THR A 405 13.06 -31.17 -15.32
CA THR A 405 12.38 -29.97 -15.87
C THR A 405 12.83 -28.77 -15.05
N GLY A 406 13.49 -27.79 -15.67
CA GLY A 406 14.13 -26.66 -14.95
C GLY A 406 13.21 -25.94 -13.96
N ASP A 407 13.80 -25.31 -12.95
CA ASP A 407 13.06 -24.52 -11.96
C ASP A 407 12.65 -23.18 -12.55
N ALA A 408 11.41 -22.73 -12.26
CA ALA A 408 10.97 -21.38 -12.61
C ALA A 408 11.77 -20.36 -11.81
N VAL A 409 12.62 -19.58 -12.48
CA VAL A 409 13.45 -18.53 -11.85
C VAL A 409 12.88 -17.12 -12.05
N MET A 410 11.99 -16.98 -13.04
CA MET A 410 11.21 -15.77 -13.28
C MET A 410 9.84 -16.17 -13.86
N ARG A 411 8.79 -15.42 -13.55
CA ARG A 411 7.48 -15.54 -14.19
C ARG A 411 7.07 -14.23 -14.83
N CYS A 412 6.59 -14.31 -16.06
CA CYS A 412 5.99 -13.22 -16.80
C CYS A 412 4.47 -13.33 -16.72
N TYR A 413 3.78 -12.23 -16.45
CA TYR A 413 2.32 -12.12 -16.40
C TYR A 413 1.83 -11.06 -17.37
N TRP A 414 0.72 -11.30 -18.08
CA TRP A 414 0.10 -10.33 -18.98
C TRP A 414 -1.30 -9.97 -18.51
N ARG A 415 -1.62 -8.67 -18.45
CA ARG A 415 -2.90 -8.19 -17.93
C ARG A 415 -3.42 -7.01 -18.72
N TRP A 416 -4.74 -6.89 -18.77
CA TRP A 416 -5.41 -5.65 -19.10
C TRP A 416 -5.78 -4.91 -17.82
N VAL A 417 -5.51 -3.61 -17.76
CA VAL A 417 -5.82 -2.77 -16.61
C VAL A 417 -6.74 -1.65 -17.08
N PRO A 418 -8.04 -1.69 -16.71
CA PRO A 418 -9.02 -0.70 -17.15
C PRO A 418 -8.72 0.72 -16.66
N GLY A 419 -9.00 1.68 -17.54
CA GLY A 419 -8.93 3.13 -17.39
C GLY A 419 -9.95 3.71 -16.41
N PRO A 420 -9.81 4.99 -16.00
CA PRO A 420 -10.80 5.65 -15.14
C PRO A 420 -12.07 6.05 -15.91
N GLU A 421 -11.95 6.25 -17.23
CA GLU A 421 -13.04 6.56 -18.18
C GLU A 421 -13.73 5.30 -18.73
N ALA A 422 -13.28 4.10 -18.37
CA ALA A 422 -14.01 2.88 -18.70
C ALA A 422 -15.45 3.02 -18.15
N PRO A 423 -16.50 2.74 -18.95
CA PRO A 423 -17.89 2.94 -18.56
C PRO A 423 -18.10 2.40 -17.15
N ARG A 424 -18.65 3.21 -16.23
CA ARG A 424 -18.87 2.85 -14.79
C ARG A 424 -20.04 1.89 -14.60
N ASP A 425 -20.84 1.73 -15.63
CA ASP A 425 -21.98 0.84 -15.66
C ASP A 425 -21.51 -0.57 -16.00
N GLY A 426 -21.71 -1.53 -15.09
CA GLY A 426 -21.84 -2.92 -15.51
C GLY A 426 -23.09 -3.06 -16.40
N PRO A 427 -23.27 -4.19 -17.11
CA PRO A 427 -24.46 -4.39 -17.92
C PRO A 427 -25.72 -4.17 -17.07
N THR A 428 -26.58 -3.23 -17.48
CA THR A 428 -28.00 -3.27 -17.14
C THR A 428 -28.56 -4.58 -17.69
N ASP A 429 -29.33 -5.29 -16.87
CA ASP A 429 -30.02 -6.56 -17.19
C ASP A 429 -29.23 -7.85 -16.95
N GLY A 430 -28.97 -8.18 -15.68
CA GLY A 430 -28.82 -9.57 -15.20
C GLY A 430 -27.71 -10.44 -15.82
N MET A 431 -26.89 -9.90 -16.72
CA MET A 431 -25.77 -10.56 -17.37
C MET A 431 -24.54 -10.47 -16.47
N GLN A 432 -23.73 -11.52 -16.42
CA GLN A 432 -22.42 -11.46 -15.76
C GLN A 432 -21.62 -10.26 -16.31
N PRO A 433 -20.97 -9.45 -15.46
CA PRO A 433 -20.06 -8.41 -15.94
C PRO A 433 -18.99 -9.03 -16.85
N ASP A 434 -18.67 -8.35 -17.95
CA ASP A 434 -17.54 -8.73 -18.81
C ASP A 434 -16.26 -8.66 -17.96
N PRO A 435 -15.49 -9.76 -17.79
CA PRO A 435 -14.27 -9.80 -17.01
C PRO A 435 -13.19 -8.82 -17.48
N ASN A 436 -13.36 -8.27 -18.69
CA ASN A 436 -12.63 -7.11 -19.18
C ASN A 436 -13.64 -6.01 -19.54
N PRO A 437 -13.88 -5.03 -18.65
CA PRO A 437 -14.76 -3.92 -19.00
C PRO A 437 -14.21 -3.23 -20.25
N ARG A 438 -14.98 -3.30 -21.34
CA ARG A 438 -14.67 -2.65 -22.61
C ARG A 438 -14.64 -1.15 -22.39
N GLY A 439 -13.47 -0.57 -22.56
CA GLY A 439 -13.23 0.85 -22.34
C GLY A 439 -11.72 1.14 -22.34
N PRO A 440 -11.34 2.42 -22.22
CA PRO A 440 -9.95 2.81 -22.23
C PRO A 440 -9.19 2.12 -21.10
N GLY A 441 -7.91 1.85 -21.28
CA GLY A 441 -7.07 1.14 -20.31
C GLY A 441 -5.64 0.94 -20.81
N ARG A 442 -4.87 0.11 -20.11
CA ARG A 442 -3.46 -0.16 -20.43
C ARG A 442 -3.17 -1.64 -20.33
N GLU A 443 -2.30 -2.11 -21.22
CA GLU A 443 -1.65 -3.40 -21.04
C GLU A 443 -0.53 -3.29 -20.00
N CYS A 444 -0.45 -4.30 -19.13
CA CYS A 444 0.58 -4.42 -18.10
C CYS A 444 1.23 -5.80 -18.16
N LEU A 445 2.56 -5.82 -18.29
CA LEU A 445 3.38 -7.02 -18.16
C LEU A 445 4.15 -6.98 -16.84
N VAL A 446 4.03 -8.02 -16.02
CA VAL A 446 4.77 -8.11 -14.73
C VAL A 446 5.78 -9.25 -14.78
N LEU A 447 7.03 -8.95 -14.46
CA LEU A 447 8.08 -9.91 -14.18
C LEU A 447 8.23 -10.11 -12.68
N ALA A 448 8.01 -11.33 -12.22
CA ALA A 448 8.30 -11.77 -10.85
C ALA A 448 9.57 -12.63 -10.87
N ALA A 449 10.67 -12.11 -10.35
CA ALA A 449 11.90 -12.86 -10.17
C ALA A 449 11.91 -13.58 -8.82
N GLU A 450 12.37 -14.83 -8.83
CA GLU A 450 12.63 -15.59 -7.62
C GLU A 450 13.66 -14.89 -6.74
N ARG A 451 13.71 -15.23 -5.46
CA ARG A 451 14.80 -14.81 -4.57
C ARG A 451 16.18 -15.15 -5.13
N THR A 452 17.18 -14.32 -4.85
CA THR A 452 18.58 -14.60 -5.21
C THR A 452 19.34 -15.38 -4.14
N ARG A 453 18.74 -15.51 -2.94
CA ARG A 453 19.23 -16.37 -1.86
C ARG A 453 18.46 -17.70 -1.86
N PRO A 454 19.12 -18.84 -2.06
CA PRO A 454 18.46 -20.14 -1.94
C PRO A 454 18.06 -20.43 -0.49
N ASP A 455 16.83 -20.94 -0.29
CA ASP A 455 16.30 -21.32 1.04
C ASP A 455 16.78 -22.70 1.53
N GLY A 456 17.50 -23.43 0.68
CA GLY A 456 18.08 -24.71 1.03
C GLY A 456 18.68 -25.43 -0.18
N PRO A 457 19.40 -26.54 0.05
CA PRO A 457 19.99 -27.34 -1.02
C PRO A 457 18.94 -27.79 -2.04
N GLY A 458 19.22 -27.59 -3.34
CA GLY A 458 18.36 -28.04 -4.43
C GLY A 458 17.09 -27.22 -4.65
N ARG A 459 16.93 -26.05 -4.00
CA ARG A 459 15.87 -25.08 -4.31
C ARG A 459 16.34 -24.13 -5.40
N GLY A 460 15.53 -23.97 -6.45
CA GLY A 460 15.75 -22.95 -7.48
C GLY A 460 15.79 -21.53 -6.90
N PHE A 461 16.67 -20.70 -7.46
CA PHE A 461 16.85 -19.29 -7.14
C PHE A 461 17.18 -18.56 -8.44
N VAL A 462 16.88 -17.26 -8.54
CA VAL A 462 17.28 -16.48 -9.71
C VAL A 462 18.74 -16.05 -9.59
N ARG A 463 19.49 -16.07 -10.70
CA ARG A 463 20.88 -15.58 -10.70
C ARG A 463 20.91 -14.09 -10.30
N PRO A 464 21.70 -13.69 -9.28
CA PRO A 464 21.91 -12.28 -9.00
C PRO A 464 22.76 -11.61 -10.09
N GLY A 465 22.63 -10.29 -10.21
CA GLY A 465 23.43 -9.47 -11.12
C GLY A 465 22.59 -8.75 -12.17
N ARG A 466 23.25 -8.35 -13.26
CA ARG A 466 22.70 -7.51 -14.33
C ARG A 466 21.96 -8.36 -15.36
N TRP A 467 20.64 -8.34 -15.31
CA TRP A 467 19.77 -8.89 -16.34
C TRP A 467 19.51 -7.84 -17.40
N ARG A 468 19.78 -8.13 -18.68
CA ARG A 468 19.35 -7.23 -19.76
C ARG A 468 17.87 -7.47 -20.01
N ILE A 469 17.09 -6.39 -20.09
CA ILE A 469 15.66 -6.44 -20.36
C ILE A 469 15.40 -5.66 -21.65
N VAL A 470 14.74 -6.30 -22.61
CA VAL A 470 14.31 -5.68 -23.87
C VAL A 470 12.79 -5.82 -23.97
N PRO A 471 12.03 -4.77 -23.60
CA PRO A 471 10.60 -4.72 -23.80
C PRO A 471 10.25 -4.78 -25.28
N GLN A 472 9.18 -5.51 -25.60
CA GLN A 472 8.64 -5.66 -26.95
C GLN A 472 7.20 -5.16 -26.96
N ALA A 473 6.81 -4.45 -28.00
CA ALA A 473 5.46 -3.97 -28.19
C ALA A 473 5.15 -3.78 -29.68
N ARG A 474 3.86 -3.67 -30.01
CA ARG A 474 3.36 -3.35 -31.37
C ARG A 474 3.18 -1.84 -31.61
N THR A 475 3.77 -1.01 -30.75
CA THR A 475 3.71 0.45 -30.80
C THR A 475 5.11 1.01 -30.61
N ASP A 476 5.35 2.17 -31.19
CA ASP A 476 6.54 2.99 -30.96
C ASP A 476 6.34 3.97 -29.79
N ASP A 477 5.16 3.96 -29.16
CA ASP A 477 4.91 4.75 -27.97
C ASP A 477 5.82 4.31 -26.81
N PRO A 478 6.35 5.24 -26.00
CA PRO A 478 7.19 4.89 -24.87
C PRO A 478 6.44 4.08 -23.83
N LEU A 479 7.09 3.03 -23.33
CA LEU A 479 6.64 2.19 -22.23
C LEU A 479 7.14 2.74 -20.89
N ASP A 480 6.31 2.66 -19.85
CA ASP A 480 6.73 2.96 -18.48
C ASP A 480 7.15 1.68 -17.76
N ILE A 481 8.28 1.71 -17.09
CA ILE A 481 8.82 0.56 -16.36
C ILE A 481 9.01 0.95 -14.91
N TYR A 482 8.50 0.12 -14.00
CA TYR A 482 8.63 0.33 -12.56
C TYR A 482 9.18 -0.91 -11.88
N VAL A 483 10.10 -0.72 -10.93
CA VAL A 483 10.53 -1.78 -10.00
C VAL A 483 9.78 -1.58 -8.70
N GLN A 484 9.11 -2.62 -8.23
CA GLN A 484 8.40 -2.57 -6.96
C GLN A 484 9.40 -2.54 -5.79
N ARG A 485 8.97 -1.94 -4.69
CA ARG A 485 9.80 -1.81 -3.49
C ARG A 485 10.04 -3.18 -2.85
N ASP A 486 11.25 -3.42 -2.36
CA ASP A 486 11.60 -4.67 -1.66
C ASP A 486 12.50 -4.46 -0.43
N ASP A 487 12.74 -3.23 0.01
CA ASP A 487 13.54 -2.96 1.22
C ASP A 487 12.69 -2.78 2.49
N SER A 488 13.20 -3.27 3.63
CA SER A 488 12.46 -3.20 4.90
C SER A 488 12.33 -1.76 5.45
N LEU A 489 11.20 -1.48 6.09
CA LEU A 489 11.01 -0.21 6.82
C LEU A 489 12.00 -0.05 7.98
N PRO A 490 12.39 1.20 8.33
CA PRO A 490 13.18 1.46 9.54
C PRO A 490 12.51 0.87 10.80
N GLY A 491 13.29 0.21 11.65
CA GLY A 491 12.79 -0.48 12.86
C GLY A 491 12.48 -1.96 12.65
N TYR A 492 12.34 -2.42 11.40
CA TYR A 492 12.10 -3.83 11.11
C TYR A 492 13.39 -4.57 10.71
N PRO A 493 13.48 -5.90 10.93
CA PRO A 493 14.59 -6.70 10.43
C PRO A 493 14.72 -6.55 8.92
N ARG A 494 15.94 -6.27 8.43
CA ARG A 494 16.24 -6.26 7.00
C ARG A 494 16.06 -7.67 6.45
N ARG A 495 15.03 -7.87 5.63
CA ARG A 495 14.81 -9.12 4.91
C ARG A 495 15.08 -8.92 3.44
N GLY A 496 14.32 -8.08 2.74
CA GLY A 496 14.53 -7.85 1.31
C GLY A 496 15.59 -6.81 0.97
N ARG A 497 16.06 -6.86 -0.28
CA ARG A 497 17.04 -5.95 -0.85
C ARG A 497 16.48 -5.34 -2.14
N GLN A 498 16.38 -4.01 -2.16
CA GLN A 498 15.86 -3.31 -3.34
C GLN A 498 16.66 -3.63 -4.61
N SER A 499 16.02 -4.26 -5.60
CA SER A 499 16.51 -4.32 -6.98
C SER A 499 16.30 -2.98 -7.70
N TRP A 500 17.07 -2.72 -8.75
CA TRP A 500 17.04 -1.42 -9.43
C TRP A 500 17.29 -1.52 -10.93
N LEU A 501 16.88 -0.48 -11.65
CA LEU A 501 17.17 -0.31 -13.08
C LEU A 501 18.50 0.41 -13.25
N GLU A 502 19.28 -0.02 -14.23
CA GLU A 502 20.57 0.57 -14.55
C GLU A 502 20.59 0.98 -16.02
N ASP A 503 20.94 2.25 -16.25
CA ASP A 503 21.42 2.75 -17.51
C ASP A 503 22.69 3.61 -17.28
N HIS A 504 23.45 3.81 -18.35
CA HIS A 504 24.78 4.41 -18.28
C HIS A 504 24.77 5.94 -18.10
N HIS A 505 23.65 6.62 -18.37
CA HIS A 505 23.48 8.06 -18.19
C HIS A 505 23.11 8.44 -16.76
N TYR A 506 22.50 7.52 -15.99
CA TYR A 506 22.08 7.83 -14.62
C TYR A 506 23.27 8.10 -13.69
N ARG A 507 23.20 9.20 -12.94
CA ARG A 507 24.21 9.61 -11.94
C ARG A 507 23.52 10.05 -10.66
N ARG A 508 23.77 9.36 -9.54
CA ARG A 508 23.22 9.76 -8.22
C ARG A 508 23.87 11.04 -7.68
N ARG A 509 25.15 11.26 -8.03
CA ARG A 509 25.94 12.40 -7.59
C ARG A 509 26.65 13.04 -8.77
N ASP A 510 26.79 14.37 -8.71
CA ASP A 510 27.60 15.14 -9.64
C ASP A 510 29.11 14.98 -9.33
N PRO A 511 30.02 15.50 -10.18
CA PRO A 511 31.47 15.43 -9.92
C PRO A 511 31.93 16.10 -8.61
N SER A 512 31.12 17.00 -8.04
CA SER A 512 31.39 17.64 -6.74
C SER A 512 30.85 16.82 -5.55
N GLY A 513 30.23 15.67 -5.82
CA GLY A 513 29.65 14.78 -4.81
C GLY A 513 28.26 15.21 -4.33
N ARG A 514 27.64 16.24 -4.91
CA ARG A 514 26.27 16.66 -4.54
C ARG A 514 25.25 15.70 -5.14
N ILE A 515 24.15 15.49 -4.43
CA ILE A 515 23.05 14.66 -4.93
C ILE A 515 22.39 15.37 -6.10
N VAL A 516 22.23 14.65 -7.21
CA VAL A 516 21.48 15.12 -8.38
C VAL A 516 19.99 14.84 -8.13
N LEU A 517 19.19 15.90 -8.10
CA LEU A 517 17.76 15.85 -7.77
C LEU A 517 16.86 15.71 -8.99
N ASP A 518 17.31 16.25 -10.13
CA ASP A 518 16.54 16.33 -11.36
C ASP A 518 17.16 15.44 -12.43
N ASP A 519 16.34 15.01 -13.38
CA ASP A 519 16.85 14.34 -14.57
C ASP A 519 17.49 15.36 -15.52
N PRO A 520 18.58 15.00 -16.24
CA PRO A 520 19.22 15.91 -17.18
C PRO A 520 18.32 16.18 -18.40
N ASP A 521 18.57 17.26 -19.15
CA ASP A 521 17.79 17.64 -20.34
C ASP A 521 17.64 16.52 -21.39
N ARG A 522 18.63 15.63 -21.46
CA ARG A 522 18.62 14.42 -22.28
C ARG A 522 18.90 13.22 -21.39
N PRO A 523 17.89 12.69 -20.70
CA PRO A 523 18.07 11.55 -19.83
C PRO A 523 18.22 10.27 -20.63
N GLY A 524 18.87 9.28 -20.01
CA GLY A 524 18.74 7.89 -20.46
C GLY A 524 17.39 7.30 -20.04
N PRO A 525 17.21 5.98 -20.23
CA PRO A 525 15.95 5.33 -19.88
C PRO A 525 15.55 5.46 -18.41
N VAL A 526 16.48 5.38 -17.44
CA VAL A 526 16.14 5.45 -16.02
C VAL A 526 15.93 6.90 -15.60
N LEU A 527 14.77 7.18 -15.00
CA LEU A 527 14.34 8.51 -14.59
C LEU A 527 14.12 8.58 -13.08
N ARG A 528 14.28 9.78 -12.52
CA ARG A 528 13.76 10.15 -11.20
C ARG A 528 12.31 10.55 -11.31
N GLU A 529 11.98 11.30 -12.36
CA GLU A 529 10.63 11.77 -12.64
C GLU A 529 9.66 10.60 -12.79
N GLY A 530 8.48 10.72 -12.17
CA GLY A 530 7.47 9.67 -12.17
C GLY A 530 7.73 8.53 -11.17
N SER A 531 8.72 8.63 -10.28
CA SER A 531 9.00 7.60 -9.26
C SER A 531 8.10 7.68 -8.01
N PHE A 532 7.12 8.58 -8.02
CA PHE A 532 6.21 8.85 -6.91
C PHE A 532 5.27 7.69 -6.54
N ASN A 533 4.54 7.82 -5.44
CA ASN A 533 3.63 6.80 -4.94
C ASN A 533 2.45 6.52 -5.90
N ALA A 534 2.28 5.28 -6.37
CA ALA A 534 1.23 4.91 -7.32
C ALA A 534 -0.20 5.00 -6.74
N ILE A 535 -0.35 5.06 -5.42
CA ILE A 535 -1.65 5.32 -4.77
C ILE A 535 -2.10 6.77 -5.03
N ALA A 536 -1.14 7.68 -5.20
CA ALA A 536 -1.35 9.12 -5.27
C ALA A 536 -1.77 9.61 -6.66
N ALA A 537 -2.43 8.78 -7.46
CA ALA A 537 -2.78 9.13 -8.84
C ALA A 537 -4.24 9.59 -9.03
N GLY A 538 -5.07 9.50 -7.98
CA GLY A 538 -6.45 9.99 -8.00
C GLY A 538 -6.57 11.47 -7.63
N GLU A 539 -7.61 12.14 -8.13
CA GLU A 539 -7.86 13.58 -7.93
C GLU A 539 -8.10 13.97 -6.47
N SER A 540 -8.88 13.17 -5.72
CA SER A 540 -9.20 13.36 -4.30
C SER A 540 -8.10 12.86 -3.36
N VAL A 541 -7.02 12.30 -3.92
CA VAL A 541 -5.81 11.92 -3.21
C VAL A 541 -4.74 12.99 -3.40
N SER A 542 -4.35 13.65 -2.30
CA SER A 542 -3.26 14.62 -2.26
C SER A 542 -1.93 13.92 -1.99
N MET A 543 -1.02 14.00 -2.95
CA MET A 543 0.36 13.57 -2.79
C MET A 543 1.18 14.63 -2.06
N VAL A 544 1.87 14.21 -1.00
CA VAL A 544 2.66 15.12 -0.17
C VAL A 544 4.15 14.87 -0.37
N ALA A 545 4.80 15.82 -1.04
CA ALA A 545 6.25 15.82 -1.23
C ALA A 545 6.98 16.28 0.04
N GLY A 546 8.17 15.70 0.24
CA GLY A 546 9.02 15.94 1.38
C GLY A 546 10.00 17.09 1.13
N LEU A 547 10.02 18.03 2.07
CA LEU A 547 10.98 19.12 2.12
C LEU A 547 12.03 18.90 3.20
N ARG A 548 13.20 19.51 3.01
CA ARG A 548 14.24 19.70 4.01
C ARG A 548 14.37 21.17 4.37
N ALA A 549 14.64 21.45 5.63
CA ALA A 549 15.02 22.80 6.04
C ALA A 549 16.47 23.08 5.61
N ALA A 550 16.75 24.27 5.10
CA ALA A 550 18.11 24.77 4.88
C ALA A 550 18.58 25.58 6.11
N ALA A 551 19.90 25.84 6.18
CA ALA A 551 20.50 26.54 7.32
C ALA A 551 20.04 28.01 7.42
N ASP A 552 19.66 28.61 6.29
CA ASP A 552 19.11 29.96 6.16
C ASP A 552 17.57 30.01 6.35
N GLY A 553 16.94 28.87 6.66
CA GLY A 553 15.49 28.75 6.80
C GLY A 553 14.74 28.50 5.49
N ALA A 554 15.42 28.46 4.33
CA ALA A 554 14.79 28.07 3.08
C ALA A 554 14.30 26.61 3.14
N ARG A 555 13.32 26.26 2.29
CA ARG A 555 12.82 24.88 2.16
C ARG A 555 13.19 24.36 0.79
N LEU A 556 13.91 23.24 0.78
CA LEU A 556 14.39 22.59 -0.44
C LEU A 556 13.74 21.20 -0.55
N PRO A 557 13.59 20.62 -1.75
CA PRO A 557 13.18 19.23 -1.88
C PRO A 557 14.11 18.32 -1.08
N ALA A 558 13.55 17.45 -0.23
CA ALA A 558 14.31 16.44 0.48
C ALA A 558 14.82 15.43 -0.53
N ALA A 559 16.10 15.05 -0.46
CA ALA A 559 16.79 14.31 -1.52
C ALA A 559 16.14 12.95 -1.88
N PHE A 560 15.42 12.34 -0.94
CA PHE A 560 14.71 11.08 -1.14
C PHE A 560 13.29 11.23 -1.70
N SER A 561 12.67 12.41 -1.56
CA SER A 561 11.27 12.63 -1.92
C SER A 561 11.08 12.36 -3.41
N ALA A 562 10.22 11.41 -3.76
CA ALA A 562 10.00 11.06 -5.15
C ALA A 562 9.26 12.19 -5.91
N PRO A 563 9.75 12.59 -7.09
CA PRO A 563 9.11 13.63 -7.91
C PRO A 563 8.05 13.02 -8.86
N GLY A 564 7.15 13.88 -9.35
CA GLY A 564 6.18 13.56 -10.41
C GLY A 564 4.81 14.23 -10.25
N ARG A 565 4.30 14.36 -9.02
CA ARG A 565 3.03 15.04 -8.73
C ARG A 565 3.06 15.68 -7.35
N GLU A 566 3.14 16.99 -7.23
CA GLU A 566 3.27 17.64 -5.91
C GLU A 566 2.03 18.49 -5.59
N ASP A 567 0.97 17.86 -5.07
CA ASP A 567 -0.25 18.60 -4.67
C ASP A 567 -0.03 19.40 -3.39
N ALA A 568 0.79 18.88 -2.48
CA ALA A 568 1.17 19.54 -1.24
C ALA A 568 2.61 19.21 -0.85
N VAL A 569 3.18 20.04 0.03
CA VAL A 569 4.54 19.90 0.51
C VAL A 569 4.61 20.09 2.02
N ALA A 570 5.44 19.29 2.70
CA ALA A 570 5.72 19.47 4.13
C ALA A 570 7.13 18.98 4.49
N LEU A 571 7.63 19.40 5.67
CA LEU A 571 8.95 18.97 6.13
C LEU A 571 8.97 17.45 6.33
N ALA A 572 9.88 16.78 5.64
CA ALA A 572 10.17 15.36 5.78
C ALA A 572 11.51 15.10 6.50
N GLU A 573 12.35 16.13 6.62
CA GLU A 573 13.62 16.10 7.35
C GLU A 573 13.98 17.47 7.91
N GLY A 574 14.92 17.50 8.86
CA GLY A 574 15.42 18.73 9.47
C GLY A 574 16.45 19.45 8.60
N THR A 575 17.44 20.09 9.23
CA THR A 575 18.53 20.81 8.55
C THR A 575 19.68 19.87 8.18
N PRO A 576 20.63 20.26 7.32
CA PRO A 576 21.81 19.43 7.05
C PRO A 576 22.64 19.07 8.30
N ALA A 577 22.66 19.95 9.30
CA ALA A 577 23.35 19.71 10.57
C ALA A 577 22.54 18.80 11.53
N TRP A 578 21.21 18.76 11.36
CA TRP A 578 20.30 17.93 12.14
C TRP A 578 19.19 17.37 11.25
N PRO A 579 19.44 16.27 10.51
CA PRO A 579 18.57 15.81 9.41
C PRO A 579 17.32 15.06 9.90
N TRP A 580 16.92 15.27 11.15
CA TRP A 580 15.86 14.51 11.82
C TRP A 580 14.75 15.42 12.33
N LEU A 581 13.50 14.99 12.15
CA LEU A 581 12.35 15.54 12.84
C LEU A 581 12.22 14.87 14.20
N THR A 582 11.84 15.63 15.24
CA THR A 582 11.57 15.07 16.56
C THR A 582 10.06 14.92 16.76
N VAL A 583 9.63 13.71 17.10
CA VAL A 583 8.22 13.35 17.32
C VAL A 583 8.08 12.51 18.59
N ALA A 584 6.86 12.29 19.05
CA ALA A 584 6.58 11.38 20.15
C ALA A 584 7.00 9.94 19.82
N GLY A 585 7.59 9.25 20.79
CA GLY A 585 7.85 7.81 20.69
C GLY A 585 6.63 6.98 21.07
N ALA A 586 6.78 5.66 21.04
CA ALA A 586 5.71 4.69 21.28
C ALA A 586 5.11 4.71 22.70
N ARG A 587 5.78 5.37 23.66
CA ARG A 587 5.33 5.50 25.05
C ARG A 587 5.21 6.94 25.47
N SER A 588 4.28 7.23 26.37
CA SER A 588 4.14 8.57 26.97
C SER A 588 5.47 9.07 27.56
N GLY A 589 5.75 10.37 27.41
CA GLY A 589 7.02 10.98 27.81
C GLY A 589 8.23 10.69 26.90
N SER A 590 8.11 9.78 25.92
CA SER A 590 9.23 9.43 25.04
C SER A 590 9.26 10.27 23.75
N ARG A 591 10.46 10.46 23.19
CA ARG A 591 10.68 11.13 21.89
C ARG A 591 11.59 10.33 21.00
N VAL A 592 11.32 10.35 19.70
CA VAL A 592 12.10 9.67 18.67
C VAL A 592 12.43 10.61 17.52
N GLN A 593 13.43 10.22 16.74
CA GLN A 593 13.88 10.94 15.56
C GLN A 593 13.39 10.22 14.32
N VAL A 594 12.79 10.97 13.40
CA VAL A 594 12.20 10.43 12.18
C VAL A 594 12.57 11.24 10.96
N ARG A 595 12.53 10.59 9.79
CA ARG A 595 12.85 11.19 8.48
C ARG A 595 12.14 10.40 7.39
N GLY A 596 11.54 11.09 6.42
CA GLY A 596 10.82 10.46 5.31
C GLY A 596 9.53 11.17 4.95
N THR A 597 9.07 10.95 3.72
CA THR A 597 7.80 11.54 3.21
C THR A 597 6.58 11.07 4.00
N SER A 598 6.64 9.88 4.62
CA SER A 598 5.63 9.38 5.56
C SER A 598 5.31 10.35 6.71
N PHE A 599 6.24 11.24 7.05
CA PHE A 599 6.07 12.25 8.09
C PHE A 599 5.64 13.60 7.53
N ALA A 600 5.83 13.85 6.23
CA ALA A 600 5.32 15.04 5.55
C ALA A 600 3.79 14.95 5.37
N ALA A 601 3.29 13.81 4.90
CA ALA A 601 1.85 13.57 4.66
C ALA A 601 0.93 13.98 5.84
N PRO A 602 1.15 13.52 7.08
CA PRO A 602 0.28 13.87 8.20
C PRO A 602 0.36 15.34 8.59
N GLN A 603 1.46 16.02 8.28
CA GLN A 603 1.59 17.46 8.53
C GLN A 603 0.77 18.28 7.54
N ALA A 604 0.77 17.90 6.26
CA ALA A 604 -0.09 18.53 5.25
C ALA A 604 -1.58 18.26 5.53
N ALA A 605 -1.94 17.02 5.88
CA ALA A 605 -3.30 16.67 6.28
C ALA A 605 -3.79 17.51 7.48
N ARG A 606 -2.91 17.75 8.46
CA ARG A 606 -3.19 18.64 9.59
C ARG A 606 -3.35 20.10 9.18
N ALA A 607 -2.56 20.58 8.22
CA ALA A 607 -2.68 21.94 7.71
C ALA A 607 -4.03 22.13 7.01
N ALA A 608 -4.42 21.19 6.14
CA ALA A 608 -5.72 21.19 5.47
C ALA A 608 -6.90 21.26 6.45
N ARG A 609 -6.81 20.58 7.61
CA ARG A 609 -7.82 20.71 8.68
C ARG A 609 -7.92 22.14 9.23
N ARG A 610 -6.81 22.87 9.36
CA ARG A 610 -6.79 24.24 9.91
C ARG A 610 -7.44 25.20 8.93
N ASP A 611 -7.04 25.13 7.67
CA ASP A 611 -7.59 25.96 6.59
C ASP A 611 -9.09 25.70 6.44
N ALA A 612 -9.50 24.44 6.63
CA ALA A 612 -10.90 24.03 6.61
C ALA A 612 -11.74 24.56 7.80
N ALA A 613 -11.11 24.99 8.89
CA ALA A 613 -11.76 25.51 10.09
C ALA A 613 -11.89 27.04 10.10
N GLU A 614 -11.20 27.75 9.20
CA GLU A 614 -11.39 29.19 9.01
C GLU A 614 -12.65 29.45 8.15
N PRO A 615 -13.56 30.35 8.55
CA PRO A 615 -14.72 30.69 7.73
C PRO A 615 -14.24 31.32 6.42
N SER A 616 -14.75 30.83 5.29
CA SER A 616 -14.48 31.44 3.98
C SER A 616 -14.83 32.93 4.03
N PRO A 617 -13.95 33.84 3.55
CA PRO A 617 -14.23 35.28 3.54
C PRO A 617 -15.54 35.65 2.83
N ASP A 618 -16.07 34.78 1.96
CA ASP A 618 -17.32 35.00 1.23
C ASP A 618 -18.60 34.75 2.05
N THR A 619 -18.51 34.30 3.31
CA THR A 619 -19.69 34.11 4.19
C THR A 619 -19.94 35.29 5.13
N ALA A 620 -19.08 36.31 5.15
CA ALA A 620 -19.23 37.48 6.02
C ALA A 620 -20.12 38.61 5.41
N SER A 621 -20.60 38.46 4.17
CA SER A 621 -21.30 39.54 3.44
C SER A 621 -22.83 39.40 3.38
N ASN A 622 -23.43 38.40 4.02
CA ASN A 622 -24.89 38.24 4.07
C ASN A 622 -25.36 37.83 5.48
N VAL A 623 -25.23 38.76 6.44
CA VAL A 623 -26.08 38.85 7.64
C VAL A 623 -26.40 40.31 7.90
#